data_AF-A0A9X1GQQ1-F1
#
_entry.id   AF-A0A9X1GQQ1-F1
#
_cell.length_a   1.000
_cell.length_b   1.000
_cell.length_c   1.000
_cell.angle_alpha   90.00
_cell.angle_beta   90.00
_cell.angle_gamma   90.00
#
_symmetry.space_group_name_H-M   'P 1'
#
loop_
_entity.id
_entity.type
_entity.pdbx_description
1 polymer ?
#
loop_
_entity_poly.entity_id
_entity_poly.type
_entity_poly.pdbx_seq_one_letter_code
_entity_poly.pdbx_strand_id
1 'polypeptide(L)'
;QFDFVGLLRILYPSISSVINQDNGPENHSLRTQFMKRIVDFSASSQLNLQLAYYPPYHSKYNPIERCFGWLEQHWNGSLLDTVDTVLNFAQTLTFKGKNPVVTLVEKVYSTGIKLTTLAMAELETQIHRLPDLKKWFVEIFTKPA
;
A
#
# COMPACT_ATOMS: atom_id res chain seq x y z
N GLN A 1 3.39 -23.45 0.97
CA GLN A 1 3.26 -21.99 0.78
C GLN A 1 3.08 -21.76 -0.70
N PHE A 2 1.89 -21.35 -1.16
CA PHE A 2 1.67 -21.07 -2.58
C PHE A 2 2.31 -19.72 -2.90
N ASP A 3 3.30 -19.71 -3.79
CA ASP A 3 3.90 -18.47 -4.30
C ASP A 3 2.94 -17.81 -5.30
N PHE A 4 2.00 -17.04 -4.75
CA PHE A 4 1.00 -16.31 -5.51
C PHE A 4 1.65 -15.29 -6.47
N VAL A 5 2.80 -14.74 -6.09
CA VAL A 5 3.57 -13.79 -6.92
C VAL A 5 4.22 -14.52 -8.10
N GLY A 6 4.81 -15.69 -7.85
CA GLY A 6 5.33 -16.58 -8.89
C GLY A 6 4.27 -17.08 -9.88
N LEU A 7 3.05 -17.38 -9.41
CA LEU A 7 1.94 -17.80 -10.28
C LEU A 7 1.44 -16.66 -11.17
N LEU A 8 1.28 -15.45 -10.62
CA LEU A 8 0.93 -14.25 -11.39
C LEU A 8 1.97 -13.94 -12.47
N ARG A 9 3.26 -14.12 -12.16
CA ARG A 9 4.38 -13.94 -13.10
C ARG A 9 4.31 -14.87 -14.31
N ILE A 10 3.90 -16.13 -14.12
CA ILE A 10 3.81 -17.13 -15.20
C ILE A 10 2.58 -16.89 -16.07
N LEU A 11 1.44 -16.58 -15.45
CA LEU A 11 0.18 -16.45 -16.17
C LEU A 11 0.07 -15.09 -16.89
N TYR A 12 0.76 -14.07 -16.40
CA TYR A 12 0.63 -12.71 -16.91
C TYR A 12 1.95 -11.93 -16.88
N PRO A 13 2.85 -12.15 -17.86
CA PRO A 13 4.20 -11.56 -17.91
C PRO A 13 4.24 -10.03 -17.96
N SER A 14 3.11 -9.40 -18.30
CA SER A 14 2.95 -7.96 -18.49
C SER A 14 1.97 -7.30 -17.51
N ILE A 15 1.44 -8.03 -16.51
CA ILE A 15 0.48 -7.43 -15.57
C ILE A 15 1.18 -6.40 -14.68
N SER A 16 0.71 -5.16 -14.78
CA SER A 16 0.90 -4.14 -13.77
C SER A 16 -0.02 -4.43 -12.58
N SER A 17 0.54 -4.46 -11.38
CA SER A 17 -0.27 -4.48 -10.16
C SER A 17 -0.75 -3.07 -9.85
N VAL A 18 -2.06 -2.86 -9.90
CA VAL A 18 -2.68 -1.58 -9.53
C VAL A 18 -2.87 -1.53 -8.02
N ILE A 19 -2.27 -0.53 -7.38
CA ILE A 19 -2.46 -0.22 -5.96
C ILE A 19 -3.35 1.01 -5.87
N ASN A 20 -4.58 0.83 -5.39
CA ASN A 20 -5.50 1.93 -5.11
C ASN A 20 -5.21 2.48 -3.70
N GLN A 21 -4.87 3.75 -3.60
CA GLN A 21 -4.46 4.38 -2.33
C GLN A 21 -5.18 5.70 -2.12
N ASP A 22 -5.34 6.08 -0.85
CA ASP A 22 -5.63 7.46 -0.49
C ASP A 22 -4.41 8.34 -0.79
N ASN A 23 -4.64 9.65 -0.90
CA ASN A 23 -3.58 10.63 -1.15
C ASN A 23 -3.20 11.36 0.15
N GLY A 24 -2.93 10.59 1.21
CA GLY A 24 -2.55 11.07 2.52
C GLY A 24 -1.11 11.63 2.58
N PRO A 25 -0.75 12.36 3.65
CA PRO A 25 0.56 13.03 3.75
C PRO A 25 1.76 12.08 3.76
N GLU A 26 1.58 10.81 4.12
CA GLU A 26 2.67 9.83 4.20
C GLU A 26 2.77 8.90 2.98
N ASN A 27 1.77 8.87 2.11
CA ASN A 27 1.74 8.02 0.91
C ASN A 27 1.45 8.80 -0.39
N HIS A 28 1.29 10.12 -0.34
CA HIS A 28 1.17 10.94 -1.55
C HIS A 28 2.38 10.72 -2.49
N SER A 29 2.12 10.71 -3.79
CA SER A 29 3.16 10.40 -4.80
C SER A 29 4.28 11.44 -4.94
N LEU A 30 4.23 12.53 -4.17
CA LEU A 30 5.29 13.53 -4.07
C LEU A 30 6.14 13.35 -2.81
N ARG A 31 5.84 12.36 -1.96
CA ARG A 31 6.65 12.03 -0.79
C ARG A 31 7.88 11.28 -1.22
N THR A 32 9.03 11.92 -1.10
CA THR A 32 10.31 11.37 -1.58
C THR A 32 10.63 10.00 -0.96
N GLN A 33 10.50 9.88 0.37
CA GLN A 33 10.78 8.62 1.07
C GLN A 33 9.80 7.50 0.72
N PHE A 34 8.53 7.82 0.48
CA PHE A 34 7.53 6.86 0.06
C PHE A 34 7.84 6.35 -1.36
N MET A 35 8.03 7.27 -2.31
CA MET A 35 8.35 6.90 -3.69
C MET A 35 9.62 6.07 -3.78
N LYS A 36 10.65 6.41 -2.99
CA LYS A 36 11.87 5.60 -2.92
C LYS A 36 11.58 4.17 -2.50
N ARG A 37 10.80 3.98 -1.43
CA ARG A 37 10.42 2.65 -0.93
C ARG A 37 9.56 1.88 -1.93
N ILE A 38 8.67 2.54 -2.67
CA ILE A 38 7.86 1.88 -3.69
C ILE A 38 8.72 1.44 -4.89
N VAL A 39 9.65 2.28 -5.35
CA VAL A 39 10.59 1.90 -6.42
C VAL A 39 11.49 0.75 -5.97
N ASP A 40 12.03 0.80 -4.74
CA ASP A 40 12.84 -0.28 -4.19
C ASP A 40 12.03 -1.57 -4.03
N PHE A 41 10.77 -1.46 -3.64
CA PHE A 41 9.84 -2.60 -3.58
C PHE A 41 9.55 -3.17 -4.98
N SER A 42 9.28 -2.32 -5.97
CA SER A 42 9.10 -2.75 -7.37
C SER A 42 10.32 -3.50 -7.88
N ALA A 43 11.52 -2.95 -7.66
CA ALA A 43 12.78 -3.59 -8.06
C ALA A 43 13.03 -4.91 -7.34
N SER A 44 12.85 -4.98 -6.02
CA SER A 44 13.09 -6.21 -5.25
C SER A 44 12.04 -7.30 -5.51
N SER A 45 10.79 -6.92 -5.76
CA SER A 45 9.69 -7.86 -6.07
C SER A 45 9.60 -8.22 -7.56
N GLN A 46 10.31 -7.49 -8.43
CA GLN A 46 10.20 -7.61 -9.90
C GLN A 46 8.75 -7.46 -10.38
N LEU A 47 8.00 -6.53 -9.75
CA LEU A 47 6.63 -6.18 -10.13
C LEU A 47 6.55 -4.78 -10.72
N ASN A 48 5.91 -4.67 -11.89
CA ASN A 48 5.47 -3.38 -12.43
C ASN A 48 4.29 -2.87 -11.60
N LEU A 49 4.37 -1.63 -11.12
CA LEU A 49 3.39 -1.05 -10.21
C LEU A 49 2.69 0.13 -10.87
N GLN A 50 1.39 0.21 -10.66
CA GLN A 50 0.57 1.38 -10.97
C GLN A 50 -0.05 1.88 -9.66
N LEU A 51 0.25 3.10 -9.26
CA LEU A 51 -0.33 3.75 -8.10
C LEU A 51 -1.47 4.65 -8.55
N ALA A 52 -2.70 4.31 -8.17
CA ALA A 52 -3.88 5.09 -8.44
C ALA A 52 -4.35 5.76 -7.14
N TYR A 53 -4.42 7.09 -7.14
CA TYR A 53 -4.76 7.86 -5.96
C TYR A 53 -6.18 8.40 -6.01
N TYR A 54 -6.94 8.17 -4.94
CA TYR A 54 -8.24 8.81 -4.78
C TYR A 54 -8.07 10.33 -4.55
N PRO A 55 -8.87 11.19 -5.23
CA PRO A 55 -8.90 12.62 -4.94
C PRO A 55 -9.37 12.92 -3.50
N PRO A 56 -9.18 14.16 -3.01
CA PRO A 56 -9.65 14.55 -1.70
C PRO A 56 -11.16 14.32 -1.56
N TYR A 57 -11.61 13.91 -0.38
CA TYR A 57 -13.03 13.60 -0.09
C TYR A 57 -13.62 12.39 -0.85
N HIS A 58 -12.78 11.55 -1.45
CA HIS A 58 -13.20 10.34 -2.17
C HIS A 58 -12.79 9.03 -1.46
N SER A 59 -12.32 9.09 -0.21
CA SER A 59 -11.94 7.90 0.58
C SER A 59 -13.07 6.88 0.70
N LYS A 60 -14.34 7.32 0.74
CA LYS A 60 -15.53 6.43 0.77
C LYS A 60 -15.60 5.41 -0.38
N TYR A 61 -14.87 5.65 -1.48
CA TYR A 61 -14.80 4.74 -2.62
C TYR A 61 -13.65 3.73 -2.51
N ASN A 62 -12.75 3.88 -1.54
CA ASN A 62 -11.73 2.89 -1.23
C ASN A 62 -12.40 1.64 -0.63
N PRO A 63 -12.23 0.45 -1.24
CA PRO A 63 -12.85 -0.77 -0.73
C PRO A 63 -12.51 -1.11 0.72
N ILE A 64 -11.35 -0.64 1.23
CA ILE A 64 -10.92 -0.91 2.60
C ILE A 64 -11.85 -0.28 3.65
N GLU A 65 -12.49 0.86 3.34
CA GLU A 65 -13.41 1.54 4.27
C GLU A 65 -14.56 0.63 4.71
N ARG A 66 -14.99 -0.30 3.84
CA ARG A 66 -16.01 -1.30 4.20
C ARG A 66 -15.49 -2.31 5.20
N CYS A 67 -14.24 -2.75 5.05
CA CYS A 67 -13.62 -3.66 6.02
C CYS A 67 -13.51 -2.99 7.40
N PHE A 68 -13.09 -1.71 7.44
CA PHE A 68 -13.00 -0.95 8.68
C PHE A 68 -14.35 -0.74 9.36
N GLY A 69 -15.42 -0.44 8.60
CA GLY A 69 -16.76 -0.35 9.18
C GLY A 69 -17.25 -1.66 9.81
N TRP A 70 -16.90 -2.82 9.23
CA TRP A 70 -17.18 -4.13 9.82
C TRP A 70 -16.34 -4.41 11.06
N LEU A 71 -15.06 -4.02 11.05
CA LEU A 71 -14.18 -4.15 12.21
C LEU A 71 -14.67 -3.29 13.38
N GLU A 72 -15.09 -2.05 13.12
CA GLU A 72 -15.67 -1.15 14.11
C GLU A 72 -16.94 -1.75 14.75
N GLN A 73 -17.85 -2.29 13.93
CA GLN A 73 -19.03 -2.98 14.43
C GLN A 73 -18.69 -4.23 15.25
N HIS A 74 -17.69 -4.99 14.82
CA HIS A 74 -17.23 -6.20 15.52
C HIS A 74 -16.64 -5.88 16.90
N TRP A 75 -15.99 -4.72 17.03
CA TRP A 75 -15.44 -4.24 18.29
C TRP A 75 -16.45 -3.52 19.18
N ASN A 76 -17.62 -3.17 18.65
CA ASN A 76 -18.61 -2.40 19.39
C ASN A 76 -19.03 -3.12 20.68
N GLY A 77 -18.92 -2.43 21.82
CA GLY A 77 -19.22 -2.96 23.15
C GLY A 77 -18.13 -3.85 23.76
N SER A 78 -17.01 -4.07 23.05
CA SER A 78 -15.87 -4.83 23.56
C SER A 78 -14.90 -3.93 24.33
N LEU A 79 -14.31 -4.45 25.41
CA LEU A 79 -13.24 -3.76 26.13
C LEU A 79 -11.90 -4.05 25.44
N LEU A 80 -11.30 -3.03 24.82
CA LEU A 80 -10.03 -3.11 24.10
C LEU A 80 -8.89 -2.49 24.93
N ASP A 81 -8.57 -3.11 26.06
CA ASP A 81 -7.68 -2.57 27.09
C ASP A 81 -6.20 -3.00 26.96
N THR A 82 -5.93 -4.10 26.27
CA THR A 82 -4.58 -4.59 26.02
C THR A 82 -4.34 -4.87 24.53
N VAL A 83 -3.07 -4.86 24.13
CA VAL A 83 -2.66 -5.23 22.77
C VAL A 83 -3.13 -6.65 22.43
N ASP A 84 -2.96 -7.59 23.36
CA ASP A 84 -3.39 -8.98 23.17
C ASP A 84 -4.90 -9.07 22.97
N THR A 85 -5.69 -8.32 23.75
CA THR A 85 -7.15 -8.24 23.56
C THR A 85 -7.48 -7.75 22.15
N VAL A 86 -6.87 -6.64 21.71
CA VAL A 86 -7.11 -6.09 20.37
C VAL A 86 -6.75 -7.09 19.26
N LEU A 87 -5.62 -7.77 19.36
CA LEU A 87 -5.18 -8.75 18.37
C LEU A 87 -6.14 -9.94 18.30
N ASN A 88 -6.55 -10.49 19.44
CA ASN A 88 -7.48 -11.63 19.52
C ASN A 88 -8.85 -11.25 18.93
N PHE A 89 -9.36 -10.05 19.23
CA PHE A 89 -10.61 -9.56 18.65
C PHE A 89 -10.49 -9.33 17.14
N ALA A 90 -9.40 -8.73 16.67
CA ALA A 90 -9.16 -8.52 15.25
C ALA A 90 -9.11 -9.86 14.47
N GLN A 91 -8.47 -10.90 15.02
CA GLN A 91 -8.35 -12.21 14.37
C GLN A 91 -9.69 -12.94 14.20
N THR A 92 -10.64 -12.70 15.09
CA THR A 92 -11.97 -13.35 15.07
C THR A 92 -12.95 -12.66 14.13
N LEU A 93 -12.63 -11.48 13.60
CA LEU A 93 -13.44 -10.83 12.56
C LEU A 93 -13.63 -11.80 11.39
N THR A 94 -14.85 -11.88 10.88
CA THR A 94 -15.15 -12.54 9.61
C THR A 94 -15.70 -11.52 8.63
N PHE A 95 -14.95 -11.23 7.57
CA PHE A 95 -15.37 -10.30 6.51
C PHE A 95 -15.47 -11.05 5.18
N LYS A 96 -16.66 -11.04 4.57
CA LYS A 96 -16.95 -11.79 3.32
C LYS A 96 -16.56 -13.28 3.40
N GLY A 97 -16.78 -13.91 4.56
CA GLY A 97 -16.46 -15.31 4.81
C GLY A 97 -14.97 -15.62 4.98
N LYS A 98 -14.12 -14.59 5.16
CA LYS A 98 -12.68 -14.75 5.40
C LYS A 98 -12.28 -14.09 6.71
N ASN A 99 -11.38 -14.74 7.44
CA ASN A 99 -10.73 -14.15 8.60
C ASN A 99 -9.50 -13.35 8.17
N PRO A 100 -9.19 -12.22 8.84
CA PRO A 100 -8.00 -11.45 8.54
C PRO A 100 -6.73 -12.16 9.04
N VAL A 101 -5.61 -11.90 8.38
CA VAL A 101 -4.29 -12.17 8.95
C VAL A 101 -3.90 -10.94 9.74
N VAL A 102 -3.63 -11.11 11.04
CA VAL A 102 -3.29 -10.02 11.96
C VAL A 102 -1.87 -10.22 12.44
N THR A 103 -1.07 -9.16 12.39
CA THR A 103 0.32 -9.16 12.83
C THR A 103 0.61 -7.87 13.56
N LEU A 104 1.15 -7.97 14.77
CA LEU A 104 1.65 -6.83 15.52
C LEU A 104 3.00 -6.40 14.93
N VAL A 105 3.16 -5.10 14.66
CA VAL A 105 4.42 -4.53 14.19
C VAL A 105 4.96 -3.61 15.26
N GLU A 106 5.98 -4.06 16.00
CA GLU A 106 6.64 -3.30 17.06
C GLU A 106 7.83 -2.46 16.55
N LYS A 107 8.02 -2.44 15.22
CA LYS A 107 9.11 -1.73 14.59
C LYS A 107 8.96 -0.22 14.80
N VAL A 108 9.98 0.40 15.38
CA VAL A 108 10.08 1.85 15.49
C VAL A 108 10.48 2.43 14.13
N TYR A 109 9.65 3.33 13.59
CA TYR A 109 9.94 4.07 12.37
C TYR A 109 10.45 5.46 12.70
N SER A 110 11.71 5.73 12.40
CA SER A 110 12.30 7.06 12.55
C SER A 110 11.63 8.08 11.62
N THR A 111 11.28 9.23 12.18
CA THR A 111 10.65 10.34 11.46
C THR A 111 11.71 11.29 10.87
N GLY A 112 11.29 12.20 10.00
CA GLY A 112 12.17 13.27 9.46
C GLY A 112 13.15 12.84 8.37
N ILE A 113 13.16 11.56 7.98
CA ILE A 113 14.00 11.07 6.88
C ILE A 113 13.51 11.66 5.55
N LYS A 114 14.41 12.30 4.81
CA LYS A 114 14.17 12.86 3.48
C LYS A 114 15.31 12.47 2.54
N LEU A 115 14.97 12.19 1.28
CA LEU A 115 15.97 12.08 0.22
C LEU A 115 16.54 13.46 -0.11
N THR A 116 17.81 13.49 -0.52
CA THR A 116 18.42 14.67 -1.13
C THR A 116 17.77 14.96 -2.49
N THR A 117 17.83 16.22 -2.93
CA THR A 117 17.29 16.62 -4.25
C THR A 117 17.92 15.82 -5.40
N LEU A 118 19.23 15.54 -5.32
CA LEU A 118 19.94 14.75 -6.33
C LEU A 118 19.44 13.30 -6.36
N ALA A 119 19.31 12.65 -5.21
CA ALA A 119 18.80 11.28 -5.14
C ALA A 119 17.35 11.18 -5.61
N MET A 120 16.54 12.21 -5.33
CA MET A 120 15.16 12.26 -5.83
C MET A 120 15.09 12.46 -7.34
N ALA A 121 15.96 13.29 -7.92
CA ALA A 121 16.02 13.52 -9.36
C ALA A 121 16.40 12.22 -10.11
N GLU A 122 17.35 11.45 -9.59
CA GLU A 122 17.69 10.13 -10.14
C GLU A 122 16.51 9.15 -10.02
N LEU A 123 15.83 9.14 -8.87
CA LEU A 123 14.67 8.28 -8.65
C LEU A 123 13.54 8.58 -9.63
N GLU A 124 13.29 9.85 -9.92
CA GLU A 124 12.19 10.28 -10.80
C GLU A 124 12.38 9.79 -12.25
N THR A 125 13.60 9.45 -12.66
CA THR A 125 13.86 8.81 -13.97
C THR A 125 13.22 7.43 -14.11
N GLN A 126 12.84 6.80 -12.98
CA GLN A 126 12.20 5.48 -12.93
C GLN A 126 10.68 5.58 -12.75
N ILE A 127 10.16 6.81 -12.62
CA ILE A 127 8.77 7.09 -12.28
C ILE A 127 8.10 7.76 -13.48
N HIS A 128 7.08 7.10 -14.03
CA HIS A 128 6.30 7.62 -15.14
C HIS A 128 4.99 8.19 -14.61
N ARG A 129 4.69 9.44 -14.97
CA ARG A 129 3.46 10.13 -14.57
C ARG A 129 2.68 10.50 -15.81
N LEU A 130 1.41 10.08 -15.87
CA LEU A 130 0.55 10.47 -16.98
C LEU A 130 0.36 11.99 -16.99
N PRO A 131 0.55 12.69 -18.13
CA PRO A 131 0.52 14.16 -18.19
C PRO A 131 -0.75 14.80 -17.62
N ASP A 132 -1.90 14.15 -17.83
CA ASP A 132 -3.21 14.66 -17.40
C ASP A 132 -3.53 14.35 -15.94
N LEU A 133 -2.99 13.25 -15.38
CA LEU A 133 -3.27 12.81 -14.02
C LEU A 133 -2.15 13.20 -13.03
N LYS A 134 -0.91 13.33 -13.50
CA LYS A 134 0.28 13.78 -12.76
C LYS A 134 0.49 13.04 -11.44
N LYS A 135 0.10 13.65 -10.33
CA LYS A 135 0.24 13.10 -8.98
C LYS A 135 -0.80 12.02 -8.66
N TRP A 136 -1.88 11.95 -9.44
CA TRP A 136 -3.00 11.05 -9.21
C TRP A 136 -2.81 9.66 -9.81
N PHE A 137 -1.85 9.51 -10.72
CA PHE A 137 -1.52 8.23 -11.32
C PHE A 137 -0.04 8.14 -11.64
N VAL A 138 0.61 7.09 -11.14
CA VAL A 138 2.05 6.87 -11.27
C VAL A 138 2.31 5.44 -11.71
N GLU A 139 3.19 5.27 -12.68
CA GLU A 139 3.65 3.97 -13.15
C GLU A 139 5.14 3.79 -12.85
N ILE A 140 5.49 2.64 -12.31
CA ILE A 140 6.87 2.26 -12.01
C ILE A 140 7.10 0.92 -12.69
N PHE A 141 7.98 0.95 -13.70
CA PHE A 141 8.35 -0.25 -14.43
C PHE A 141 9.64 -0.81 -13.85
N THR A 142 9.64 -2.12 -13.65
CA THR A 142 10.83 -2.85 -13.26
C THR A 142 11.84 -2.80 -14.39
N LYS A 143 13.09 -2.50 -14.06
CA LYS A 143 14.17 -2.70 -15.01
C LYS A 143 14.36 -4.21 -15.18
N PRO A 144 14.44 -4.73 -16.43
CA PRO A 144 14.89 -6.09 -16.62
C PRO A 144 16.29 -6.24 -16.03
N ALA A 145 16.50 -7.34 -15.29
CA ALA A 145 17.77 -7.69 -14.68
C ALA A 145 18.88 -7.89 -15.72
#